data_AF-A0A7Y9JFV9-F1
#
_entry.id   AF-A0A7Y9JFV9-F1
#
_cell.length_a   1.000
_cell.length_b   1.000
_cell.length_c   1.000
_cell.angle_alpha   90.00
_cell.angle_beta   90.00
_cell.angle_gamma   90.00
#
_symmetry.space_group_name_H-M   'P 1'
#
loop_
_entity.id
_entity.type
_entity.pdbx_description
1 polymer ?
#
loop_
_entity_poly.entity_id
_entity_poly.type
_entity_poly.pdbx_seq_one_letter_code
_entity_poly.pdbx_strand_id
1 'polypeptide(L)'
;MAEVIHLIVRSVEDGLYATSPQAPGLAHGVSSLSELRAEIDEVLAFHFDRPGPFHVVEHHERHYEIAGGELVIRIALDEHRKEREEVYKRLGRALTVQDQARSLVATSVNRVGEAVYVCALPSDTIGWLAEQFDPRGDALTIAVAVAEPFIVTVPFRYGEEDPVLGTVGITQEGYTLRSTLGEVLRETPIVRPVNGPHPIVA
;
A
#
# COMPACT_ATOMS: atom_id res chain seq x y z
N MET A 1 3.23 -15.44 18.80
CA MET A 1 2.32 -14.33 18.45
C MET A 1 1.28 -14.91 17.52
N ALA A 2 0.01 -14.51 17.64
CA ALA A 2 -1.00 -14.92 16.66
C ALA A 2 -0.64 -14.30 15.30
N GLU A 3 -0.78 -15.08 14.24
CA GLU A 3 -0.59 -14.63 12.86
C GLU A 3 -1.65 -13.57 12.53
N VAL A 4 -1.23 -12.42 12.02
CA VAL A 4 -2.12 -11.35 11.56
C VAL A 4 -2.47 -11.60 10.09
N ILE A 5 -3.75 -11.56 9.75
CA ILE A 5 -4.25 -11.71 8.38
C ILE A 5 -4.64 -10.34 7.86
N HIS A 6 -4.02 -9.90 6.76
CA HIS A 6 -4.34 -8.64 6.12
C HIS A 6 -5.44 -8.88 5.09
N LEU A 7 -6.60 -8.27 5.34
CA LEU A 7 -7.77 -8.37 4.46
C LEU A 7 -7.93 -7.06 3.68
N ILE A 8 -7.72 -7.11 2.37
CA ILE A 8 -7.91 -5.98 1.46
C ILE A 8 -9.37 -5.95 1.04
N VAL A 9 -10.06 -4.85 1.35
CA VAL A 9 -11.48 -4.61 1.09
C VAL A 9 -11.62 -3.49 0.06
N ARG A 10 -12.22 -3.82 -1.08
CA ARG A 10 -12.47 -2.91 -2.20
C ARG A 10 -13.97 -2.69 -2.36
N SER A 11 -14.38 -1.44 -2.56
CA SER A 11 -15.76 -1.13 -2.95
C SER A 11 -15.93 -1.29 -4.46
N VAL A 12 -17.01 -1.94 -4.87
CA VAL A 12 -17.43 -2.15 -6.26
C VAL A 12 -18.87 -1.65 -6.43
N GLU A 13 -19.37 -1.56 -7.66
CA GLU A 13 -20.70 -0.97 -7.95
C GLU A 13 -21.83 -1.57 -7.08
N ASP A 14 -21.82 -2.90 -6.90
CA ASP A 14 -22.88 -3.64 -6.21
C ASP A 14 -22.47 -4.22 -4.83
N GLY A 15 -21.42 -3.67 -4.20
CA GLY A 15 -21.04 -4.08 -2.84
C GLY A 15 -19.55 -3.96 -2.55
N LEU A 16 -19.04 -4.97 -1.86
CA LEU A 16 -17.66 -5.05 -1.42
C LEU A 16 -17.04 -6.36 -1.87
N TYR A 17 -15.75 -6.30 -2.13
CA TYR A 17 -14.94 -7.44 -2.48
C TYR A 17 -13.72 -7.50 -1.55
N ALA A 18 -13.51 -8.66 -0.93
CA ALA A 18 -12.42 -8.89 0.01
C ALA A 18 -11.44 -9.94 -0.52
N THR A 19 -10.15 -9.65 -0.37
CA THR A 19 -9.03 -10.53 -0.73
C THR A 19 -7.96 -10.49 0.36
N SER A 20 -7.03 -11.43 0.38
CA SER A 20 -5.90 -11.39 1.31
C SER A 20 -4.62 -11.92 0.67
N PRO A 21 -3.49 -11.22 0.80
CA PRO A 21 -2.20 -11.72 0.34
C PRO A 21 -1.76 -13.02 1.05
N GLN A 22 -2.13 -13.20 2.32
CA GLN A 22 -1.88 -14.41 3.11
C GLN A 22 -2.80 -15.57 2.74
N ALA A 23 -3.90 -15.32 2.02
CA ALA A 23 -4.84 -16.32 1.54
C ALA A 23 -4.97 -16.27 0.00
N PRO A 24 -3.92 -16.65 -0.77
CA PRO A 24 -3.96 -16.55 -2.23
C PRO A 24 -5.15 -17.30 -2.83
N GLY A 25 -5.95 -16.60 -3.65
CA GLY A 25 -7.17 -17.15 -4.25
C GLY A 25 -8.43 -16.95 -3.41
N LEU A 26 -8.32 -16.40 -2.19
CA LEU A 26 -9.48 -15.91 -1.46
C LEU A 26 -10.07 -14.70 -2.18
N ALA A 27 -11.36 -14.80 -2.45
CA ALA A 27 -12.17 -13.84 -3.16
C ALA A 27 -13.58 -13.90 -2.57
N HIS A 28 -13.93 -12.94 -1.71
CA HIS A 28 -15.23 -12.92 -1.00
C HIS A 28 -16.01 -11.66 -1.33
N GLY A 29 -17.16 -11.83 -1.98
CA GLY A 29 -18.07 -10.73 -2.33
C GLY A 29 -19.24 -10.64 -1.35
N VAL A 30 -19.52 -9.45 -0.84
CA VAL A 30 -20.61 -9.20 0.11
C VAL A 30 -21.25 -7.84 -0.15
N SER A 31 -22.48 -7.64 0.34
CA SER A 31 -23.22 -6.40 0.13
C SER A 31 -22.81 -5.27 1.10
N SER A 32 -22.21 -5.61 2.25
CA SER A 32 -21.86 -4.61 3.27
C SER A 32 -20.67 -5.02 4.15
N LEU A 33 -20.07 -4.03 4.84
CA LEU A 33 -18.99 -4.29 5.81
C LEU A 33 -19.47 -5.11 7.01
N SER A 34 -20.73 -4.95 7.40
CA SER A 34 -21.31 -5.70 8.53
C SER A 34 -21.43 -7.18 8.18
N GLU A 35 -21.86 -7.48 6.95
CA GLU A 35 -21.90 -8.85 6.41
C GLU A 35 -20.49 -9.43 6.30
N LEU A 36 -19.54 -8.67 5.74
CA LEU A 36 -18.14 -9.08 5.68
C LEU A 36 -17.62 -9.54 7.05
N ARG A 37 -17.82 -8.70 8.08
CA ARG A 37 -17.33 -8.95 9.43
C ARG A 37 -18.05 -10.10 10.14
N ALA A 38 -19.30 -10.36 9.77
CA ALA A 38 -20.04 -11.49 10.32
C ALA A 38 -19.56 -12.82 9.74
N GLU A 39 -19.12 -12.83 8.48
CA GLU A 39 -18.79 -14.06 7.73
C GLU A 39 -17.29 -14.36 7.67
N ILE A 40 -16.42 -13.36 7.85
CA ILE A 40 -15.00 -13.49 7.52
C ILE A 40 -14.30 -14.61 8.29
N ASP A 41 -14.63 -14.85 9.56
CA ASP A 41 -14.04 -15.94 10.34
C ASP A 41 -14.38 -17.33 9.75
N GLU A 42 -15.60 -17.52 9.23
CA GLU A 42 -16.01 -18.77 8.57
C GLU A 42 -15.32 -18.94 7.22
N VAL A 43 -15.24 -17.86 6.44
CA VAL A 43 -14.54 -17.85 5.14
C VAL A 43 -13.05 -18.19 5.32
N LEU A 44 -12.38 -17.56 6.30
CA LEU A 44 -10.99 -17.85 6.61
C LEU A 44 -10.82 -19.26 7.19
N ALA A 45 -11.75 -19.75 8.00
CA ALA A 45 -11.70 -21.10 8.54
C ALA A 45 -11.75 -22.15 7.43
N PHE A 46 -12.63 -21.94 6.44
CA PHE A 46 -12.71 -22.76 5.25
C PHE A 46 -11.42 -22.69 4.42
N HIS A 47 -10.88 -21.48 4.18
CA HIS A 47 -9.68 -21.31 3.35
C HIS A 47 -8.43 -21.94 3.98
N PHE A 48 -8.23 -21.75 5.29
CA PHE A 48 -7.04 -22.21 6.01
C PHE A 48 -7.18 -23.62 6.60
N ASP A 49 -8.33 -24.27 6.44
CA ASP A 49 -8.65 -25.57 7.05
C ASP A 49 -8.35 -25.61 8.57
N ARG A 50 -8.69 -24.52 9.26
CA ARG A 50 -8.48 -24.39 10.72
C ARG A 50 -9.55 -23.52 11.38
N PRO A 51 -9.97 -23.81 12.61
CA PRO A 51 -10.95 -22.98 13.30
C PRO A 51 -10.38 -21.62 13.68
N GLY A 52 -11.24 -20.60 13.68
CA GLY A 52 -10.96 -19.25 14.21
C GLY A 52 -11.03 -19.18 15.75
N PRO A 53 -11.05 -17.96 16.32
CA PRO A 53 -11.09 -16.67 15.64
C PRO A 53 -9.75 -16.30 15.00
N PHE A 54 -9.80 -15.56 13.90
CA PHE A 54 -8.61 -15.02 13.24
C PHE A 54 -8.33 -13.59 13.71
N HIS A 55 -7.06 -13.21 13.75
CA HIS A 55 -6.69 -11.81 13.98
C HIS A 55 -6.57 -11.11 12.63
N VAL A 56 -7.60 -10.33 12.26
CA VAL A 56 -7.71 -9.69 10.95
C VAL A 56 -7.47 -8.19 11.07
N VAL A 57 -6.66 -7.64 10.17
CA VAL A 57 -6.55 -6.21 9.93
C VAL A 57 -7.17 -5.90 8.57
N GLU A 58 -8.24 -5.11 8.56
CA GLU A 58 -8.89 -4.65 7.33
C GLU A 58 -8.09 -3.51 6.69
N HIS A 59 -7.91 -3.55 5.38
CA HIS A 59 -7.30 -2.51 4.56
C HIS A 59 -8.32 -2.05 3.53
N HIS A 60 -8.82 -0.83 3.65
CA HIS A 60 -9.85 -0.32 2.76
C HIS A 60 -9.22 0.42 1.59
N GLU A 61 -9.57 0.01 0.37
CA GLU A 61 -9.11 0.62 -0.86
C GLU A 61 -10.10 1.67 -1.38
N ARG A 62 -9.54 2.77 -1.90
CA ARG A 62 -10.25 3.83 -2.60
C ARG A 62 -9.64 4.02 -3.98
N HIS A 63 -10.48 3.91 -5.00
CA HIS A 63 -10.07 3.96 -6.40
C HIS A 63 -10.26 5.36 -6.97
N TYR A 64 -9.29 5.78 -7.77
CA TYR A 64 -9.30 7.04 -8.49
C TYR A 64 -8.83 6.80 -9.92
N GLU A 65 -9.69 7.14 -10.87
CA GLU A 65 -9.31 7.20 -12.27
C GLU A 65 -8.62 8.53 -12.53
N ILE A 66 -7.33 8.48 -12.89
CA ILE A 66 -6.53 9.66 -13.18
C ILE A 66 -6.08 9.59 -14.65
N ALA A 67 -5.97 10.73 -15.32
CA ALA A 67 -5.43 10.74 -16.67
C ALA A 67 -4.02 10.14 -16.69
N GLY A 68 -3.87 8.98 -17.33
CA GLY A 68 -2.61 8.24 -17.43
C GLY A 68 -2.54 6.96 -16.59
N GLY A 69 -3.52 6.66 -15.74
CA GLY A 69 -3.56 5.38 -15.01
C GLY A 69 -4.56 5.35 -13.86
N GLU A 70 -4.62 4.20 -13.19
CA GLU A 70 -5.45 4.02 -12.00
C GLU A 70 -4.61 4.22 -10.73
N LEU A 71 -5.19 4.93 -9.77
CA LEU A 71 -4.60 5.13 -8.46
C LEU A 71 -5.49 4.51 -7.39
N VAL A 72 -4.87 3.74 -6.49
CA VAL A 72 -5.53 3.15 -5.34
C VAL A 72 -4.90 3.71 -4.07
N ILE A 73 -5.70 4.23 -3.14
CA ILE A 73 -5.23 4.55 -1.79
C ILE A 73 -5.75 3.49 -0.82
N ARG A 74 -4.84 2.84 -0.10
CA ARG A 74 -5.12 1.77 0.85
C ARG A 74 -4.91 2.27 2.28
N ILE A 75 -5.93 2.12 3.11
CA ILE A 75 -5.94 2.57 4.51
C ILE A 75 -6.20 1.37 5.43
N ALA A 76 -5.25 1.05 6.31
CA ALA A 76 -5.47 0.05 7.35
C ALA A 76 -6.42 0.58 8.44
N LEU A 77 -7.33 -0.27 8.89
CA LEU A 77 -8.24 -0.02 10.00
C LEU A 77 -7.73 -0.73 11.26
N ASP A 78 -6.65 -0.18 11.82
CA ASP A 78 -5.98 -0.64 13.05
C ASP A 78 -6.06 0.45 14.14
N GLU A 79 -5.32 0.28 15.24
CA GLU A 79 -5.25 1.28 16.32
C GLU A 79 -4.77 2.67 15.85
N HIS A 80 -4.11 2.75 14.70
CA HIS A 80 -3.52 3.96 14.13
C HIS A 80 -4.38 4.61 13.04
N ARG A 81 -5.64 4.19 12.92
CA ARG A 81 -6.56 4.64 11.88
C ARG A 81 -6.62 6.15 11.70
N LYS A 82 -6.62 6.95 12.78
CA LYS A 82 -6.77 8.42 12.68
C LYS A 82 -5.57 9.07 11.98
N GLU A 83 -4.38 8.60 12.30
CA GLU A 83 -3.12 9.05 11.72
C GLU A 83 -3.03 8.62 10.25
N ARG A 84 -3.48 7.41 9.92
CA ARG A 84 -3.57 6.93 8.53
C ARG A 84 -4.59 7.73 7.71
N GLU A 85 -5.72 8.11 8.31
CA GLU A 85 -6.71 8.99 7.68
C GLU A 85 -6.13 10.39 7.39
N GLU A 86 -5.17 10.88 8.16
CA GLU A 86 -4.49 12.14 7.87
C GLU A 86 -3.58 12.03 6.64
N VAL A 87 -2.84 10.92 6.50
CA VAL A 87 -2.07 10.64 5.27
C VAL A 87 -3.01 10.58 4.06
N TYR A 88 -4.14 9.88 4.18
CA TYR A 88 -5.16 9.81 3.13
C TYR A 88 -5.67 11.19 2.72
N LYS A 89 -6.00 12.06 3.69
CA LYS A 89 -6.47 13.43 3.38
C LYS A 89 -5.43 14.22 2.61
N ARG A 90 -4.14 14.06 2.92
CA ARG A 90 -3.05 14.76 2.23
C ARG A 90 -2.83 14.24 0.81
N LEU A 91 -2.92 12.93 0.60
CA LEU A 91 -3.00 12.35 -0.75
C LEU A 91 -4.21 12.90 -1.50
N GLY A 92 -5.37 12.95 -0.86
CA GLY A 92 -6.59 13.53 -1.43
C GLY A 92 -6.42 14.99 -1.86
N ARG A 93 -5.71 15.82 -1.08
CA ARG A 93 -5.35 17.19 -1.48
C ARG A 93 -4.45 17.18 -2.72
N ALA A 94 -3.46 16.29 -2.79
CA ALA A 94 -2.58 16.19 -3.95
C ALA A 94 -3.34 15.80 -5.24
N LEU A 95 -4.36 14.94 -5.13
CA LEU A 95 -5.23 14.58 -6.25
C LEU A 95 -6.03 15.76 -6.83
N THR A 96 -6.25 16.83 -6.06
CA THR A 96 -6.93 18.04 -6.57
C THR A 96 -6.02 18.92 -7.43
N VAL A 97 -4.71 18.66 -7.45
CA VAL A 97 -3.72 19.37 -8.26
C VAL A 97 -3.31 18.49 -9.42
N GLN A 98 -3.66 18.87 -10.65
CA GLN A 98 -3.54 18.01 -11.83
C GLN A 98 -2.13 17.43 -12.05
N ASP A 99 -1.08 18.25 -11.92
CA ASP A 99 0.29 17.78 -12.13
C ASP A 99 0.77 16.84 -11.01
N GLN A 100 0.28 17.03 -9.78
CA GLN A 100 0.56 16.11 -8.68
C GLN A 100 -0.19 14.79 -8.89
N ALA A 101 -1.46 14.83 -9.29
CA ALA A 101 -2.24 13.65 -9.61
C ALA A 101 -1.57 12.80 -10.71
N ARG A 102 -1.09 13.44 -11.79
CA ARG A 102 -0.32 12.77 -12.84
C ARG A 102 0.99 12.17 -12.32
N SER A 103 1.71 12.89 -11.46
CA SER A 103 2.94 12.38 -10.86
C SER A 103 2.67 11.16 -9.97
N LEU A 104 1.52 11.10 -9.30
CA LEU A 104 1.18 9.98 -8.43
C LEU A 104 0.93 8.69 -9.22
N VAL A 105 0.36 8.76 -10.43
CA VAL A 105 0.20 7.58 -11.30
C VAL A 105 1.45 7.24 -12.11
N ALA A 106 2.41 8.15 -12.22
CA ALA A 106 3.71 7.91 -12.85
C ALA A 106 4.72 7.21 -11.90
N THR A 107 4.25 6.27 -11.08
CA THR A 107 5.06 5.46 -10.15
C THR A 107 5.08 3.98 -10.57
N SER A 108 5.74 3.13 -9.78
CA SER A 108 5.67 1.68 -9.94
C SER A 108 4.25 1.18 -9.69
N VAL A 109 3.72 0.41 -10.64
CA VAL A 109 2.35 -0.15 -10.58
C VAL A 109 2.36 -1.62 -10.18
N ASN A 110 1.26 -2.06 -9.58
CA ASN A 110 1.02 -3.47 -9.31
C ASN A 110 0.86 -4.26 -10.63
N ARG A 111 0.74 -5.59 -10.51
CA ARG A 111 0.59 -6.49 -11.67
C ARG A 111 -0.67 -6.25 -12.52
N VAL A 112 -1.68 -5.54 -11.98
CA VAL A 112 -2.89 -5.18 -12.72
C VAL A 112 -2.85 -3.75 -13.26
N GLY A 113 -1.73 -3.04 -13.08
CA GLY A 113 -1.51 -1.70 -13.62
C GLY A 113 -1.95 -0.55 -12.72
N GLU A 114 -2.29 -0.81 -11.46
CA GLU A 114 -2.70 0.21 -10.49
C GLU A 114 -1.50 0.76 -9.71
N ALA A 115 -1.43 2.08 -9.54
CA ALA A 115 -0.52 2.74 -8.61
C ALA A 115 -1.11 2.69 -7.19
N VAL A 116 -0.64 1.75 -6.37
CA VAL A 116 -1.16 1.54 -5.01
C VAL A 116 -0.36 2.34 -3.98
N TYR A 117 -1.03 3.27 -3.29
CA TYR A 117 -0.49 4.06 -2.19
C TYR A 117 -1.00 3.52 -0.84
N VAL A 118 -0.10 3.04 0.00
CA VAL A 118 -0.40 2.61 1.36
C VAL A 118 -0.24 3.79 2.31
N CYS A 119 -1.30 4.14 3.05
CA CYS A 119 -1.26 5.13 4.11
C CYS A 119 -0.50 4.58 5.32
N ALA A 120 0.80 4.86 5.37
CA ALA A 120 1.72 4.30 6.34
C ALA A 120 2.20 5.34 7.35
N LEU A 121 2.71 4.85 8.48
CA LEU A 121 3.31 5.64 9.54
C LEU A 121 4.81 5.38 9.64
N PRO A 122 5.61 6.34 10.16
CA PRO A 122 7.04 6.11 10.38
C PRO A 122 7.34 4.94 11.34
N SER A 123 6.39 4.59 12.21
CA SER A 123 6.52 3.48 13.16
C SER A 123 6.16 2.12 12.56
N ASP A 124 5.49 2.06 11.41
CA ASP A 124 5.20 0.81 10.73
C ASP A 124 6.52 0.12 10.36
N THR A 125 6.51 -1.20 10.35
CA THR A 125 7.70 -1.98 9.99
C THR A 125 7.66 -2.40 8.53
N ILE A 126 8.83 -2.71 7.98
CA ILE A 126 8.93 -3.34 6.65
C ILE A 126 8.17 -4.67 6.63
N GLY A 127 8.15 -5.43 7.72
CA GLY A 127 7.38 -6.67 7.85
C GLY A 127 5.87 -6.44 7.68
N TRP A 128 5.33 -5.45 8.38
CA TRP A 128 3.91 -5.06 8.25
C TRP A 128 3.54 -4.64 6.82
N LEU A 129 4.47 -3.96 6.14
CA LEU A 129 4.29 -3.61 4.73
C LEU A 129 4.40 -4.86 3.83
N ALA A 130 5.38 -5.73 4.07
CA ALA A 130 5.61 -6.96 3.29
C ALA A 130 4.41 -7.91 3.32
N GLU A 131 3.72 -7.99 4.46
CA GLU A 131 2.49 -8.77 4.64
C GLU A 131 1.31 -8.29 3.77
N GLN A 132 1.43 -7.14 3.12
CA GLN A 132 0.42 -6.57 2.21
C GLN A 132 0.73 -6.77 0.73
N PHE A 133 1.93 -7.27 0.38
CA PHE A 133 2.31 -7.54 -1.00
C PHE A 133 1.72 -8.85 -1.48
N ASP A 134 1.25 -8.91 -2.73
CA ASP A 134 1.08 -10.21 -3.37
C ASP A 134 2.45 -10.84 -3.65
N PRO A 135 2.71 -12.06 -3.17
CA PRO A 135 4.00 -12.72 -3.31
C PRO A 135 4.38 -13.04 -4.77
N ARG A 136 3.46 -12.91 -5.73
CA ARG A 136 3.71 -13.10 -7.17
C ARG A 136 4.38 -11.90 -7.84
N GLY A 137 4.70 -10.84 -7.10
CA GLY A 137 5.50 -9.71 -7.60
C GLY A 137 4.69 -8.42 -7.71
N ASP A 138 4.21 -7.93 -6.58
CA ASP A 138 3.51 -6.65 -6.48
C ASP A 138 4.47 -5.45 -6.25
N ALA A 139 4.01 -4.24 -6.56
CA ALA A 139 4.65 -2.98 -6.22
C ALA A 139 3.67 -2.10 -5.43
N LEU A 140 4.09 -1.62 -4.27
CA LEU A 140 3.30 -0.74 -3.41
C LEU A 140 4.11 0.52 -3.12
N THR A 141 3.50 1.68 -3.16
CA THR A 141 4.12 2.94 -2.72
C THR A 141 3.64 3.26 -1.31
N ILE A 142 4.54 3.43 -0.35
CA ILE A 142 4.12 3.99 0.94
C ILE A 142 3.94 5.50 0.79
N ALA A 143 2.96 6.05 1.49
CA ALA A 143 2.84 7.47 1.73
C ALA A 143 2.93 7.71 3.23
N VAL A 144 3.80 8.64 3.65
CA VAL A 144 4.01 8.96 5.07
C VAL A 144 3.95 10.48 5.26
N ALA A 145 3.17 10.92 6.24
CA ALA A 145 3.13 12.31 6.66
C ALA A 145 4.44 12.70 7.37
N VAL A 146 5.13 13.75 6.87
CA VAL A 146 6.42 14.21 7.44
C VAL A 146 6.33 15.59 8.09
N ALA A 147 5.43 16.45 7.62
CA ALA A 147 5.12 17.76 8.17
C ALA A 147 3.76 18.20 7.62
N GLU A 148 3.04 19.14 8.23
CA GLU A 148 1.82 19.70 7.60
C GLU A 148 2.22 20.62 6.42
N PRO A 149 1.65 20.49 5.21
CA PRO A 149 0.73 19.46 4.69
C PRO A 149 1.45 18.35 3.90
N PHE A 150 2.76 18.24 4.03
CA PHE A 150 3.64 17.40 3.23
C PHE A 150 3.51 15.89 3.53
N ILE A 151 3.63 15.12 2.46
CA ILE A 151 3.83 13.67 2.47
C ILE A 151 5.11 13.35 1.71
N VAL A 152 5.77 12.27 2.12
CA VAL A 152 6.83 11.63 1.34
C VAL A 152 6.30 10.30 0.85
N THR A 153 6.59 9.97 -0.41
CA THR A 153 6.20 8.71 -1.02
C THR A 153 7.45 7.93 -1.40
N VAL A 154 7.46 6.64 -1.10
CA VAL A 154 8.58 5.75 -1.43
C VAL A 154 8.01 4.47 -2.06
N PRO A 155 8.36 4.16 -3.32
CA PRO A 155 7.91 2.95 -3.96
C PRO A 155 8.71 1.75 -3.43
N PHE A 156 8.01 0.69 -3.05
CA PHE A 156 8.56 -0.59 -2.62
C PHE A 156 8.17 -1.69 -3.61
N ARG A 157 9.04 -2.68 -3.76
CA ARG A 157 8.78 -3.88 -4.54
C ARG A 157 9.08 -5.12 -3.69
N TYR A 158 8.29 -6.16 -3.89
CA TYR A 158 8.60 -7.45 -3.32
C TYR A 158 9.88 -8.03 -3.95
N GLY A 159 10.88 -8.36 -3.13
CA GLY A 159 12.19 -8.82 -3.58
C GLY A 159 13.27 -7.73 -3.60
N GLU A 160 14.14 -7.77 -4.61
CA GLU A 160 15.29 -6.86 -4.75
C GLU A 160 14.88 -5.47 -5.24
N GLU A 161 15.74 -4.49 -4.97
CA GLU A 161 15.61 -3.12 -5.49
C GLU A 161 15.62 -3.11 -7.03
N ASP A 162 14.82 -2.23 -7.62
CA ASP A 162 14.88 -1.91 -9.04
C ASP A 162 15.40 -0.47 -9.20
N PRO A 163 16.69 -0.28 -9.54
CA PRO A 163 17.28 1.04 -9.68
C PRO A 163 16.66 1.87 -10.81
N VAL A 164 16.08 1.22 -11.82
CA VAL A 164 15.46 1.87 -12.99
C VAL A 164 14.10 2.46 -12.60
N LEU A 165 13.31 1.71 -11.82
CA LEU A 165 12.03 2.17 -11.29
C LEU A 165 12.16 2.96 -9.99
N GLY A 166 13.36 2.97 -9.40
CA GLY A 166 13.68 3.65 -8.16
C GLY A 166 12.98 3.08 -6.93
N THR A 167 12.73 1.77 -6.92
CA THR A 167 12.03 1.08 -5.82
C THR A 167 12.99 0.61 -4.74
N VAL A 168 12.55 0.65 -3.49
CA VAL A 168 13.22 -0.03 -2.38
C VAL A 168 12.81 -1.50 -2.39
N GLY A 169 13.79 -2.41 -2.34
CA GLY A 169 13.51 -3.84 -2.22
C GLY A 169 13.20 -4.21 -0.77
N ILE A 170 12.14 -4.99 -0.53
CA ILE A 170 11.81 -5.48 0.82
C ILE A 170 12.94 -6.35 1.41
N THR A 171 13.73 -7.00 0.55
CA THR A 171 14.88 -7.83 0.94
C THR A 171 16.22 -7.12 0.73
N GLN A 172 16.24 -5.79 0.59
CA GLN A 172 17.45 -5.02 0.37
C GLN A 172 18.45 -5.15 1.53
N GLU A 173 19.74 -5.22 1.21
CA GLU A 173 20.81 -5.20 2.22
C GLU A 173 20.73 -3.95 3.10
N GLY A 174 20.70 -4.12 4.42
CA GLY A 174 20.69 -3.03 5.40
C GLY A 174 19.41 -2.90 6.21
N TYR A 175 18.27 -3.42 5.71
CA TYR A 175 17.02 -3.43 6.45
C TYR A 175 16.55 -4.85 6.77
N THR A 176 15.78 -4.96 7.85
CA THR A 176 15.12 -6.20 8.25
C THR A 176 13.61 -6.00 8.26
N LEU A 177 12.83 -7.08 8.33
CA LEU A 177 11.38 -6.99 8.53
C LEU A 177 10.98 -6.25 9.83
N ARG A 178 11.93 -6.04 10.76
CA ARG A 178 11.72 -5.27 12.00
C ARG A 178 12.10 -3.80 11.87
N SER A 179 12.82 -3.43 10.80
CA SER A 179 13.17 -2.04 10.52
C SER A 179 11.91 -1.24 10.26
N THR A 180 11.90 0.01 10.72
CA THR A 180 10.73 0.88 10.56
C THR A 180 10.79 1.67 9.27
N LEU A 181 9.64 2.08 8.75
CA LEU A 181 9.57 2.95 7.58
C LEU A 181 10.23 4.31 7.86
N GLY A 182 10.22 4.77 9.11
CA GLY A 182 10.95 5.98 9.53
C GLY A 182 12.47 5.84 9.41
N GLU A 183 13.03 4.65 9.60
CA GLU A 183 14.46 4.38 9.34
C GLU A 183 14.75 4.47 7.84
N VAL A 184 13.91 3.85 7.01
CA VAL A 184 14.04 3.93 5.54
C VAL A 184 13.94 5.36 5.05
N LEU A 185 12.98 6.14 5.55
CA LEU A 185 12.77 7.54 5.15
C LEU A 185 13.95 8.44 5.50
N ARG A 186 14.66 8.16 6.61
CA ARG A 186 15.84 8.93 7.01
C ARG A 186 17.01 8.75 6.03
N GLU A 187 17.12 7.55 5.47
CA GLU A 187 18.23 7.15 4.59
C GLU A 187 17.87 7.33 3.10
N THR A 188 16.58 7.45 2.78
CA THR A 188 16.11 7.76 1.43
C THR A 188 16.52 9.20 1.06
N PRO A 189 17.36 9.39 0.03
CA PRO A 189 17.71 10.73 -0.43
C PRO A 189 16.45 11.40 -0.98
N ILE A 190 15.98 12.45 -0.32
CA ILE A 190 14.81 13.26 -0.75
C ILE A 190 15.08 13.92 -2.12
N VAL A 191 16.35 14.05 -2.50
CA VAL A 191 16.79 14.52 -3.82
C VAL A 191 17.61 13.42 -4.47
N ARG A 192 17.05 12.75 -5.49
CA ARG A 192 17.87 12.02 -6.45
C ARG A 192 18.38 13.03 -7.47
N PRO A 193 19.70 13.22 -7.65
CA PRO A 193 20.21 14.06 -8.73
C PRO A 193 19.67 13.51 -10.05
N VAL A 194 19.13 14.39 -10.89
CA VAL A 194 18.68 14.05 -12.23
C VAL A 194 19.94 13.69 -13.03
N ASN A 195 20.25 12.40 -13.14
CA ASN A 195 21.27 11.90 -14.07
C ASN A 195 20.69 11.88 -15.50
N GLY A 196 20.19 13.02 -15.96
CA GLY A 196 19.86 13.25 -17.36
C GLY A 196 20.99 14.09 -17.97
N PRO A 197 21.54 13.72 -19.14
CA PRO A 197 22.43 14.63 -19.84
C PRO A 197 21.67 15.93 -20.11
N HIS A 198 22.11 17.04 -19.51
CA HIS A 198 21.65 18.35 -19.90
C HIS A 198 21.89 18.49 -21.42
N PRO A 199 20.87 18.85 -22.23
CA PRO A 199 21.13 19.27 -23.58
C PRO A 199 21.93 20.58 -23.47
N ILE A 200 23.22 20.50 -23.80
CA ILE A 200 24.01 21.69 -24.10
C ILE A 200 23.41 22.25 -25.38
N VAL A 201 22.55 23.25 -25.23
CA VAL A 201 22.14 24.09 -26.36
C VAL A 201 23.36 24.92 -26.71
N ALA A 202 24.00 24.56 -27.82
CA ALA A 202 25.00 25.36 -28.51
C ALA A 202 24.32 26.49 -29.31
#